data_AF-A0AAP3M3D5-F1
#
_entry.id   AF-A0AAP3M3D5-F1
#
_cell.length_a   1.000
_cell.length_b   1.000
_cell.length_c   1.000
_cell.angle_alpha   90.00
_cell.angle_beta   90.00
_cell.angle_gamma   90.00
#
_symmetry.space_group_name_H-M   'P 1'
#
loop_
_entity.id
_entity.type
_entity.pdbx_description
1 polymer ?
#
loop_
_entity_poly.entity_id
_entity_poly.type
_entity_poly.pdbx_seq_one_letter_code
_entity_poly.pdbx_strand_id
1 'polypeptide(L)'
;MISKEQFWKIAGVTQHIQFENYLRKIVFNQEQRNDFFKQLLKLDAQCVVQDTFKQYFEEYAAERKANQQDYTPDEVSKLLSIIVNTKYDADFKNDMEKRYFHKKGYTAADITAGTGSLLIQKWWADMTAELPWTYVPHRYFYFASELADNVIPYLLCNLALRGMNAIVVHGDALTGETKQVYFIQNSKDDYLSFSDINVMPHSKQVAKEFNVTKWLEEAIDHIESTKIIRRKDYGPMLKRALHMQTGGVSKPFIPPSENQMLLGRFATIERAKAKKVYPKGTVVIQISATRGQCGMLTSSGEVGSQYACIQFKPYIDSFTGWMKVKQEIPRWRHKYQEGLNIKLEDICKIPFNIPINWLLPFEEQQRLKKERGYV
;
A
#
# COMPACT_ATOMS: atom_id res chain seq x y z
N MET A 1 18.03 -15.75 9.81
CA MET A 1 18.35 -15.56 8.39
C MET A 1 19.52 -16.44 8.02
N ILE A 2 19.38 -17.16 6.92
CA ILE A 2 20.36 -18.15 6.45
C ILE A 2 21.49 -17.43 5.71
N SER A 3 22.74 -17.67 6.10
CA SER A 3 23.90 -17.03 5.46
C SER A 3 24.25 -17.68 4.12
N LYS A 4 24.99 -16.98 3.26
CA LYS A 4 25.48 -17.53 1.98
C LYS A 4 26.30 -18.81 2.16
N GLU A 5 27.13 -18.89 3.20
CA GLU A 5 27.96 -20.06 3.48
C GLU A 5 27.09 -21.26 3.87
N GLN A 6 25.97 -21.02 4.56
CA GLN A 6 25.01 -22.06 4.90
C GLN A 6 24.28 -22.57 3.65
N PHE A 7 23.84 -21.68 2.75
CA PHE A 7 23.28 -22.07 1.46
C PHE A 7 24.25 -22.93 0.64
N TRP A 8 25.51 -22.49 0.56
CA TRP A 8 26.57 -23.20 -0.15
C TRP A 8 26.86 -24.56 0.45
N LYS A 9 26.89 -24.66 1.78
CA LYS A 9 27.09 -25.92 2.49
C LYS A 9 25.97 -26.92 2.21
N ILE A 10 24.71 -26.49 2.24
CA ILE A 10 23.56 -27.35 1.92
C ILE A 10 23.62 -27.81 0.45
N ALA A 11 23.91 -26.89 -0.46
CA ALA A 11 23.97 -27.17 -1.89
C ALA A 11 25.24 -27.95 -2.31
N GLY A 12 26.24 -28.06 -1.44
CA GLY A 12 27.52 -28.70 -1.75
C GLY A 12 28.36 -27.91 -2.76
N VAL A 13 28.28 -26.58 -2.74
CA VAL A 13 28.96 -25.69 -3.70
C VAL A 13 29.86 -24.69 -2.98
N THR A 14 30.72 -23.98 -3.71
CA THR A 14 31.64 -22.99 -3.13
C THR A 14 31.53 -21.60 -3.76
N GLN A 15 30.76 -21.45 -4.84
CA GLN A 15 30.64 -20.21 -5.59
C GLN A 15 29.17 -19.89 -5.91
N HIS A 16 28.88 -18.60 -6.07
CA HIS A 16 27.54 -18.11 -6.42
C HIS A 16 26.99 -18.74 -7.71
N ILE A 17 27.78 -18.74 -8.80
CA ILE A 17 27.35 -19.31 -10.08
C ILE A 17 27.01 -20.80 -9.97
N GLN A 18 27.73 -21.54 -9.12
CA GLN A 18 27.46 -22.95 -8.85
C GLN A 18 26.15 -23.12 -8.07
N PHE A 19 25.88 -22.22 -7.12
CA PHE A 19 24.63 -22.20 -6.37
C PHE A 19 23.42 -21.87 -7.26
N GLU A 20 23.54 -20.89 -8.17
CA GLU A 20 22.48 -20.60 -9.15
C GLU A 20 22.20 -21.80 -10.05
N ASN A 21 23.25 -22.45 -10.57
CA ASN A 21 23.10 -23.64 -11.39
C ASN A 21 22.48 -24.81 -10.61
N TYR A 22 22.86 -24.96 -9.34
CA TYR A 22 22.26 -25.93 -8.43
C TYR A 22 20.76 -25.65 -8.25
N LEU A 23 20.37 -24.40 -7.96
CA LEU A 23 18.95 -24.02 -7.81
C LEU A 23 18.14 -24.26 -9.09
N ARG A 24 18.67 -23.85 -10.26
CA ARG A 24 18.06 -24.11 -11.57
C ARG A 24 17.84 -25.60 -11.83
N LYS A 25 18.75 -26.45 -11.36
CA LYS A 25 18.64 -27.90 -11.51
C LYS A 25 17.60 -28.49 -10.56
N ILE A 26 17.64 -28.13 -9.27
CA ILE A 26 16.72 -28.74 -8.30
C ILE A 26 15.29 -28.26 -8.47
N VAL A 27 15.05 -27.08 -9.06
CA VAL A 27 13.68 -26.54 -9.18
C VAL A 27 12.73 -27.52 -9.90
N PHE A 28 13.24 -28.28 -10.87
CA PHE A 28 12.54 -29.33 -11.62
C PHE A 28 12.87 -30.76 -11.14
N ASN A 29 13.50 -30.91 -9.98
CA ASN A 29 13.72 -32.20 -9.33
C ASN A 29 13.06 -32.17 -7.95
N GLN A 30 11.81 -32.61 -7.89
CA GLN A 30 10.97 -32.55 -6.69
C GLN A 30 11.65 -33.17 -5.45
N GLU A 31 12.34 -34.31 -5.60
CA GLU A 31 12.99 -34.99 -4.48
C GLU A 31 14.16 -34.16 -3.93
N GLN A 32 15.08 -33.73 -4.79
CA GLN A 32 16.23 -32.90 -4.40
C GLN A 32 15.79 -31.54 -3.86
N ARG A 33 14.77 -30.93 -4.48
CA ARG A 33 14.16 -29.68 -4.02
C ARG A 33 13.58 -29.82 -2.62
N ASN A 34 12.82 -30.87 -2.37
CA ASN A 34 12.17 -31.09 -1.08
C ASN A 34 13.19 -31.45 0.01
N ASP A 35 14.27 -32.16 -0.33
CA ASP A 35 15.38 -32.37 0.61
C ASP A 35 16.09 -31.05 0.94
N PHE A 36 16.41 -30.25 -0.07
CA PHE A 36 16.96 -28.90 0.11
C PHE A 36 16.08 -28.04 1.04
N PHE A 37 14.76 -28.02 0.80
CA PHE A 37 13.80 -27.32 1.65
C PHE A 37 13.79 -27.82 3.10
N LYS A 38 13.82 -29.13 3.32
CA LYS A 38 13.92 -29.70 4.67
C LYS A 38 15.21 -29.29 5.36
N GLN A 39 16.33 -29.22 4.64
CA GLN A 39 17.61 -28.75 5.19
C GLN A 39 17.54 -27.27 5.58
N LEU A 40 16.92 -26.41 4.75
CA LEU A 40 16.69 -25.00 5.10
C LEU A 40 15.83 -24.85 6.36
N LEU A 41 14.72 -25.59 6.46
CA LEU A 41 13.84 -25.56 7.63
C LEU A 41 14.53 -26.03 8.91
N LYS A 42 15.45 -27.00 8.81
CA LYS A 42 16.28 -27.46 9.95
C LYS A 42 17.25 -26.39 10.42
N LEU A 43 17.76 -25.54 9.52
CA LEU A 43 18.66 -24.45 9.88
C LEU A 43 17.92 -23.26 10.48
N ASP A 44 16.83 -22.85 9.85
CA ASP A 44 16.05 -21.69 10.26
C ASP A 44 14.57 -21.89 9.94
N ALA A 45 13.78 -22.29 10.95
CA ALA A 45 12.35 -22.44 10.80
C ALA A 45 11.63 -21.12 10.42
N GLN A 46 12.23 -19.95 10.67
CA GLN A 46 11.65 -18.66 10.29
C GLN A 46 11.80 -18.35 8.80
N CYS A 47 12.57 -19.14 8.05
CA CYS A 47 12.74 -18.95 6.62
C CYS A 47 11.43 -19.07 5.82
N VAL A 48 10.36 -19.62 6.41
CA VAL A 48 9.02 -19.66 5.79
C VAL A 48 8.28 -18.31 5.86
N VAL A 49 8.55 -17.49 6.89
CA VAL A 49 7.80 -16.26 7.17
C VAL A 49 8.29 -15.08 6.33
N GLN A 50 9.59 -15.03 6.10
CA GLN A 50 10.28 -13.99 5.34
C GLN A 50 10.79 -14.57 4.05
N ASP A 51 11.10 -13.74 3.06
CA ASP A 51 11.74 -14.19 1.83
C ASP A 51 13.07 -14.89 2.12
N THR A 52 13.17 -16.17 1.77
CA THR A 52 14.30 -17.04 2.13
C THR A 52 15.58 -16.59 1.42
N PHE A 53 15.45 -16.06 0.21
CA PHE A 53 16.58 -15.76 -0.66
C PHE A 53 16.89 -14.27 -0.75
N LYS A 54 16.06 -13.39 -0.17
CA LYS A 54 16.26 -11.93 -0.12
C LYS A 54 17.72 -11.51 0.05
N GLN A 55 18.29 -11.82 1.21
CA GLN A 55 19.63 -11.35 1.59
C GLN A 55 20.70 -11.90 0.64
N TYR A 56 20.54 -13.16 0.22
CA TYR A 56 21.46 -13.79 -0.72
C TYR A 56 21.38 -13.12 -2.09
N PHE A 57 20.17 -12.88 -2.59
CA PHE A 57 19.93 -12.25 -3.88
C PHE A 57 20.36 -10.77 -3.87
N GLU A 58 20.13 -10.04 -2.79
CA GLU A 58 20.64 -8.67 -2.59
C GLU A 58 22.17 -8.60 -2.62
N GLU A 59 22.88 -9.62 -2.12
CA GLU A 59 24.35 -9.62 -2.11
C GLU A 59 24.94 -9.83 -3.52
N TYR A 60 24.32 -10.68 -4.33
CA TYR A 60 24.89 -11.12 -5.61
C TYR A 60 24.22 -10.52 -6.86
N ALA A 61 22.93 -10.23 -6.79
CA ALA A 61 22.11 -9.80 -7.92
C ALA A 61 21.55 -8.38 -7.75
N ALA A 62 21.91 -7.66 -6.67
CA ALA A 62 21.77 -6.21 -6.64
C ALA A 62 22.78 -5.58 -7.60
N GLU A 63 22.51 -5.69 -8.90
CA GLU A 63 23.10 -4.86 -9.93
C GLU A 63 22.58 -3.43 -9.77
N ARG A 64 22.93 -2.77 -8.65
CA ARG A 64 22.67 -1.33 -8.44
C ARG A 64 23.25 -0.49 -9.58
N LYS A 65 24.25 -1.02 -10.30
CA LYS A 65 24.90 -0.36 -11.43
C LYS A 65 24.11 -0.40 -12.74
N ALA A 66 23.33 -1.45 -13.02
CA ALA A 66 22.66 -1.61 -14.31
C ALA A 66 21.19 -1.17 -14.25
N ASN A 67 20.42 -1.71 -13.30
CA ASN A 67 18.96 -1.57 -13.28
C ASN A 67 18.40 -0.81 -12.06
N GLN A 68 19.26 -0.41 -11.11
CA GLN A 68 18.89 0.37 -9.91
C GLN A 68 17.64 -0.17 -9.18
N GLN A 69 17.46 -1.48 -9.14
CA GLN A 69 16.31 -2.06 -8.45
C GLN A 69 16.46 -1.86 -6.93
N ASP A 70 15.46 -1.21 -6.34
CA ASP A 70 15.34 -1.08 -4.89
C ASP A 70 14.52 -2.25 -4.33
N TYR A 71 15.09 -2.97 -3.37
CA TYR A 71 14.38 -4.04 -2.69
C TYR A 71 13.26 -3.48 -1.81
N THR A 72 12.10 -4.14 -1.76
CA THR A 72 10.98 -3.71 -0.90
C THR A 72 11.24 -4.08 0.56
N PRO A 73 11.40 -3.12 1.49
CA PRO A 73 11.59 -3.44 2.91
C PRO A 73 10.43 -4.28 3.47
N ASP A 74 10.72 -5.10 4.48
CA ASP A 74 9.73 -6.01 5.06
C ASP A 74 8.55 -5.24 5.67
N GLU A 75 8.82 -4.06 6.25
CA GLU A 75 7.83 -3.17 6.83
C GLU A 75 6.84 -2.66 5.78
N VAL A 76 7.34 -2.30 4.59
CA VAL A 76 6.50 -1.84 3.48
C VAL A 76 5.65 -2.98 2.95
N SER A 77 6.26 -4.16 2.80
CA SER A 77 5.57 -5.37 2.35
C SER A 77 4.44 -5.78 3.30
N LYS A 78 4.69 -5.69 4.62
CA LYS A 78 3.67 -5.94 5.67
C LYS A 78 2.56 -4.90 5.64
N LEU A 79 2.88 -3.62 5.47
CA LEU A 79 1.87 -2.56 5.39
C LEU A 79 0.95 -2.78 4.17
N LEU A 80 1.53 -3.09 3.01
CA LEU A 80 0.79 -3.38 1.79
C LEU A 80 -0.13 -4.60 1.94
N SER A 81 0.33 -5.67 2.59
CA SER A 81 -0.51 -6.86 2.79
C SER A 81 -1.74 -6.58 3.66
N ILE A 82 -1.62 -5.71 4.66
CA ILE A 82 -2.74 -5.23 5.47
C ILE A 82 -3.71 -4.40 4.64
N ILE A 83 -3.21 -3.45 3.85
CA ILE A 83 -4.04 -2.56 3.00
C ILE A 83 -4.85 -3.38 1.99
N VAL A 84 -4.23 -4.35 1.31
CA VAL A 84 -4.91 -5.18 0.30
C VAL A 84 -5.97 -6.11 0.93
N ASN A 85 -5.89 -6.37 2.24
CA ASN A 85 -6.90 -7.14 2.96
C ASN A 85 -8.14 -6.32 3.39
N THR A 86 -8.28 -5.06 2.95
CA THR A 86 -9.40 -4.18 3.32
C THR A 86 -10.61 -4.31 2.40
N LYS A 87 -11.80 -4.19 2.99
CA LYS A 87 -13.06 -3.98 2.26
C LYS A 87 -13.48 -2.53 2.41
N TYR A 88 -13.89 -1.92 1.30
CA TYR A 88 -14.58 -0.65 1.30
C TYR A 88 -16.07 -0.90 1.58
N ASP A 89 -16.56 -0.49 2.75
CA ASP A 89 -17.98 -0.39 3.04
C ASP A 89 -18.53 0.86 2.35
N ALA A 90 -18.81 0.77 1.05
CA ALA A 90 -19.68 1.73 0.40
C ALA A 90 -21.09 1.13 0.43
N ASP A 91 -21.98 1.67 1.27
CA ASP A 91 -23.41 1.36 1.41
C ASP A 91 -24.05 0.74 0.14
N PHE A 92 -23.92 -0.56 -0.06
CA PHE A 92 -24.59 -1.28 -1.13
C PHE A 92 -25.58 -2.27 -0.52
N LYS A 93 -26.79 -1.75 -0.30
CA LYS A 93 -28.04 -2.48 0.00
C LYS A 93 -28.48 -3.45 -1.11
N ASN A 94 -27.57 -4.01 -1.88
CA ASN A 94 -27.89 -5.02 -2.89
C ASN A 94 -27.08 -6.27 -2.59
N ASP A 95 -27.76 -7.42 -2.57
CA ASP A 95 -27.25 -8.80 -2.38
C ASP A 95 -26.19 -9.27 -3.42
N MET A 96 -25.46 -8.33 -4.01
CA MET A 96 -24.40 -8.49 -5.00
C MET A 96 -23.00 -8.21 -4.42
N GLU A 97 -22.85 -8.05 -3.11
CA GLU A 97 -21.54 -7.98 -2.41
C GLU A 97 -20.82 -9.34 -2.28
N LYS A 98 -21.23 -10.37 -3.03
CA LYS A 98 -20.75 -11.74 -2.81
C LYS A 98 -19.30 -12.01 -3.22
N ARG A 99 -18.57 -11.12 -3.91
CA ARG A 99 -17.25 -11.46 -4.45
C ARG A 99 -16.29 -10.27 -4.52
N TYR A 100 -15.75 -9.87 -3.36
CA TYR A 100 -14.45 -9.19 -3.33
C TYR A 100 -13.32 -10.24 -3.26
N PHE A 101 -13.25 -11.03 -4.32
CA PHE A 101 -12.04 -11.61 -4.92
C PHE A 101 -12.25 -11.33 -6.41
N HIS A 102 -11.28 -10.68 -7.06
CA HIS A 102 -11.44 -10.07 -8.37
C HIS A 102 -12.04 -11.02 -9.43
N LYS A 103 -12.58 -10.45 -10.51
CA LYS A 103 -13.11 -11.12 -11.72
C LYS A 103 -12.18 -12.20 -12.34
N LYS A 104 -10.92 -12.33 -11.87
CA LYS A 104 -9.91 -13.35 -12.24
C LYS A 104 -9.55 -14.36 -11.12
N GLY A 105 -10.16 -14.33 -9.94
CA GLY A 105 -10.05 -15.40 -8.93
C GLY A 105 -8.74 -15.47 -8.12
N TYR A 106 -7.78 -14.55 -8.30
CA TYR A 106 -6.56 -14.50 -7.49
C TYR A 106 -6.76 -13.76 -6.16
N THR A 107 -6.09 -14.24 -5.13
CA THR A 107 -5.96 -13.65 -3.80
C THR A 107 -5.11 -12.39 -3.80
N ALA A 108 -4.00 -12.41 -4.54
CA ALA A 108 -3.13 -11.27 -4.78
C ALA A 108 -2.31 -11.51 -6.05
N ALA A 109 -1.87 -10.43 -6.67
CA ALA A 109 -1.05 -10.44 -7.87
C ALA A 109 0.13 -9.49 -7.69
N ASP A 110 1.30 -9.91 -8.15
CA ASP A 110 2.52 -9.11 -8.20
C ASP A 110 3.12 -9.21 -9.60
N ILE A 111 3.17 -8.08 -10.32
CA ILE A 111 3.56 -8.04 -11.74
C ILE A 111 5.07 -7.86 -11.94
N THR A 112 5.80 -7.63 -10.86
CA THR A 112 7.27 -7.48 -10.82
C THR A 112 7.76 -8.14 -9.55
N ALA A 113 7.53 -9.46 -9.45
CA ALA A 113 7.56 -10.15 -8.18
C ALA A 113 8.94 -10.25 -7.55
N GLY A 114 10.02 -10.12 -8.32
CA GLY A 114 11.36 -10.40 -7.85
C GLY A 114 11.43 -11.79 -7.25
N THR A 115 12.06 -11.92 -6.09
CA THR A 115 12.09 -13.18 -5.32
C THR A 115 10.75 -13.53 -4.65
N GLY A 116 9.73 -12.69 -4.75
CA GLY A 116 8.34 -12.96 -4.32
C GLY A 116 7.96 -12.37 -2.97
N SER A 117 8.70 -11.38 -2.46
CA SER A 117 8.60 -10.91 -1.08
C SER A 117 7.23 -10.36 -0.70
N LEU A 118 6.59 -9.60 -1.60
CA LEU A 118 5.24 -9.08 -1.40
C LEU A 118 4.20 -10.22 -1.31
N LEU A 119 4.29 -11.20 -2.21
CA LEU A 119 3.41 -12.36 -2.21
C LEU A 119 3.60 -13.23 -0.97
N ILE A 120 4.85 -13.41 -0.52
CA ILE A 120 5.17 -14.15 0.72
C ILE A 120 4.55 -13.46 1.93
N GLN A 121 4.70 -12.14 2.07
CA GLN A 121 4.10 -11.41 3.19
C GLN A 121 2.58 -11.44 3.14
N LYS A 122 1.99 -11.39 1.94
CA LYS A 122 0.55 -11.52 1.76
C LYS A 122 0.05 -12.92 2.13
N TRP A 123 0.76 -13.96 1.71
CA TRP A 123 0.46 -15.34 2.07
C TRP A 123 0.58 -15.58 3.57
N TRP A 124 1.63 -15.04 4.20
CA TRP A 124 1.82 -15.16 5.65
C TRP A 124 0.68 -14.49 6.42
N ALA A 125 0.26 -13.30 5.98
CA ALA A 125 -0.90 -12.62 6.56
C ALA A 125 -2.20 -13.42 6.38
N ASP A 126 -2.35 -14.11 5.25
CA ASP A 126 -3.52 -14.93 4.97
C ASP A 126 -3.54 -16.23 5.79
N MET A 127 -2.38 -16.83 5.98
CA MET A 127 -2.21 -18.04 6.79
C MET A 127 -2.40 -17.76 8.28
N THR A 128 -1.86 -16.64 8.78
CA THR A 128 -1.98 -16.25 10.20
C THR A 128 -3.34 -15.66 10.57
N ALA A 129 -4.16 -15.29 9.60
CA ALA A 129 -5.56 -14.91 9.81
C ALA A 129 -6.49 -16.14 9.99
N GLU A 130 -5.96 -17.34 9.85
CA GLU A 130 -6.68 -18.61 9.95
C GLU A 130 -6.12 -19.47 11.09
N LEU A 131 -6.84 -20.54 11.44
CA LEU A 131 -6.38 -21.57 12.37
C LEU A 131 -5.86 -22.79 11.58
N PRO A 132 -5.06 -23.68 12.19
CA PRO A 132 -4.56 -24.89 11.53
C PRO A 132 -5.63 -25.79 10.88
N TRP A 133 -6.87 -25.73 11.37
CA TRP A 133 -8.01 -26.49 10.85
C TRP A 133 -8.95 -25.67 9.96
N THR A 134 -8.70 -24.38 9.73
CA THR A 134 -9.50 -23.53 8.82
C THR A 134 -8.69 -23.06 7.61
N TYR A 135 -7.37 -22.98 7.73
CA TYR A 135 -6.49 -22.72 6.60
C TYR A 135 -6.39 -23.95 5.68
N VAL A 136 -6.67 -23.75 4.40
CA VAL A 136 -6.49 -24.75 3.35
C VAL A 136 -5.94 -24.06 2.10
N PRO A 137 -4.83 -24.55 1.51
CA PRO A 137 -4.17 -23.92 0.37
C PRO A 137 -5.11 -23.62 -0.80
N HIS A 138 -6.05 -24.49 -1.15
CA HIS A 138 -6.92 -24.28 -2.33
C HIS A 138 -7.84 -23.05 -2.25
N ARG A 139 -8.01 -22.43 -1.07
CA ARG A 139 -8.76 -21.16 -0.93
C ARG A 139 -7.96 -19.96 -1.39
N TYR A 140 -6.65 -20.11 -1.53
CA TYR A 140 -5.72 -19.02 -1.82
C TYR A 140 -5.00 -19.30 -3.13
N PHE A 141 -5.01 -18.34 -4.05
CA PHE A 141 -4.35 -18.49 -5.35
C PHE A 141 -3.66 -17.19 -5.75
N TYR A 142 -2.35 -17.24 -5.97
CA TYR A 142 -1.52 -16.07 -6.21
C TYR A 142 -1.09 -15.96 -7.67
N PHE A 143 -0.76 -14.75 -8.11
CA PHE A 143 -0.20 -14.51 -9.43
C PHE A 143 1.10 -13.74 -9.30
N ALA A 144 2.14 -14.17 -10.01
CA ALA A 144 3.41 -13.50 -10.11
C ALA A 144 3.79 -13.32 -11.59
N SER A 145 4.42 -12.20 -11.92
CA SER A 145 5.14 -12.02 -13.17
C SER A 145 6.55 -11.51 -12.89
N GLU A 146 7.53 -12.02 -13.62
CA GLU A 146 8.93 -11.60 -13.49
C GLU A 146 9.65 -11.68 -14.84
N LEU A 147 10.50 -10.69 -15.11
CA LEU A 147 11.24 -10.54 -16.35
C LEU A 147 12.62 -11.21 -16.29
N ALA A 148 13.28 -11.17 -15.14
CA ALA A 148 14.69 -11.53 -15.01
C ALA A 148 14.93 -13.05 -14.86
N ASP A 149 15.75 -13.61 -15.75
CA ASP A 149 16.05 -15.05 -15.85
C ASP A 149 16.70 -15.66 -14.60
N ASN A 150 17.51 -14.87 -13.90
CA ASN A 150 18.21 -15.28 -12.67
C ASN A 150 17.29 -15.33 -11.47
N VAL A 151 16.22 -14.55 -11.45
CA VAL A 151 15.27 -14.48 -10.32
C VAL A 151 14.34 -15.70 -10.26
N ILE A 152 13.94 -16.21 -11.42
CA ILE A 152 12.90 -17.26 -11.52
C ILE A 152 13.14 -18.48 -10.60
N PRO A 153 14.35 -19.10 -10.55
CA PRO A 153 14.58 -20.23 -9.65
C PRO A 153 14.35 -19.89 -8.18
N TYR A 154 14.71 -18.68 -7.74
CA TYR A 154 14.49 -18.21 -6.37
C TYR A 154 13.00 -18.03 -6.08
N LEU A 155 12.28 -17.37 -6.99
CA LEU A 155 10.84 -17.13 -6.87
C LEU A 155 10.07 -18.46 -6.79
N LEU A 156 10.33 -19.39 -7.72
CA LEU A 156 9.68 -20.70 -7.75
C LEU A 156 9.97 -21.50 -6.47
N CYS A 157 11.23 -21.52 -6.01
CA CYS A 157 11.59 -22.18 -4.76
C CYS A 157 10.91 -21.54 -3.55
N ASN A 158 10.83 -20.21 -3.49
CA ASN A 158 10.16 -19.49 -2.41
C ASN A 158 8.67 -19.86 -2.32
N LEU A 159 7.95 -19.82 -3.44
CA LEU A 159 6.53 -20.14 -3.48
C LEU A 159 6.30 -21.63 -3.14
N ALA A 160 7.15 -22.53 -3.64
CA ALA A 160 7.04 -23.97 -3.39
C ALA A 160 7.37 -24.37 -1.95
N LEU A 161 8.40 -23.79 -1.34
CA LEU A 161 8.79 -24.02 0.06
C LEU A 161 7.63 -23.73 1.03
N ARG A 162 6.75 -22.80 0.70
CA ARG A 162 5.63 -22.33 1.53
C ARG A 162 4.31 -23.05 1.27
N GLY A 163 4.29 -24.02 0.35
CA GLY A 163 3.05 -24.73 0.02
C GLY A 163 1.99 -23.83 -0.64
N MET A 164 2.41 -22.77 -1.34
CA MET A 164 1.52 -21.81 -2.01
C MET A 164 0.96 -22.37 -3.32
N ASN A 165 -0.26 -21.95 -3.68
CA ASN A 165 -0.79 -22.14 -5.04
C ASN A 165 -0.59 -20.85 -5.84
N ALA A 166 0.10 -20.90 -6.96
CA ALA A 166 0.39 -19.71 -7.75
C ALA A 166 0.56 -19.99 -9.25
N ILE A 167 0.36 -18.95 -10.06
CA ILE A 167 0.88 -18.87 -11.42
C ILE A 167 2.06 -17.92 -11.43
N VAL A 168 3.15 -18.32 -12.09
CA VAL A 168 4.30 -17.45 -12.36
C VAL A 168 4.48 -17.33 -13.87
N VAL A 169 4.32 -16.12 -14.39
CA VAL A 169 4.61 -15.80 -15.79
C VAL A 169 6.03 -15.26 -15.89
N HIS A 170 6.89 -15.96 -16.64
CA HIS A 170 8.25 -15.53 -16.88
C HIS A 170 8.32 -14.81 -18.23
N GLY A 171 8.52 -13.49 -18.19
CA GLY A 171 8.53 -12.65 -19.38
C GLY A 171 8.19 -11.19 -19.08
N ASP A 172 8.00 -10.43 -20.15
CA ASP A 172 7.63 -9.02 -20.07
C ASP A 172 6.11 -8.88 -19.90
N ALA A 173 5.70 -8.42 -18.72
CA ALA A 173 4.30 -8.24 -18.36
C ALA A 173 3.58 -7.15 -19.19
N LEU A 174 4.33 -6.22 -19.80
CA LEU A 174 3.77 -5.12 -20.60
C LEU A 174 3.54 -5.54 -22.05
N THR A 175 4.53 -6.20 -22.67
CA THR A 175 4.46 -6.63 -24.08
C THR A 175 3.80 -7.99 -24.25
N GLY A 176 3.75 -8.81 -23.20
CA GLY A 176 3.25 -10.19 -23.23
C GLY A 176 4.24 -11.19 -23.83
N GLU A 177 5.47 -10.77 -24.13
CA GLU A 177 6.54 -11.68 -24.57
C GLU A 177 6.94 -12.59 -23.42
N THR A 178 6.60 -13.87 -23.53
CA THR A 178 6.70 -14.84 -22.43
C THR A 178 7.66 -15.96 -22.78
N LYS A 179 8.54 -16.32 -21.85
CA LYS A 179 9.41 -17.49 -21.95
C LYS A 179 8.65 -18.74 -21.54
N GLN A 180 8.14 -18.74 -20.30
CA GLN A 180 7.44 -19.86 -19.70
C GLN A 180 6.32 -19.41 -18.77
N VAL A 181 5.37 -20.31 -18.51
CA VAL A 181 4.36 -20.13 -17.48
C VAL A 181 4.42 -21.32 -16.53
N TYR A 182 4.69 -21.04 -15.26
CA TYR A 182 4.78 -22.05 -14.21
C TYR A 182 3.48 -22.10 -13.41
N PHE A 183 3.04 -23.30 -13.10
CA PHE A 183 1.89 -23.58 -12.25
C PHE A 183 2.35 -24.30 -10.99
N ILE A 184 2.33 -23.55 -9.90
CA ILE A 184 2.70 -24.00 -8.57
C ILE A 184 1.43 -24.42 -7.87
N GLN A 185 1.38 -25.68 -7.43
CA GLN A 185 0.20 -26.20 -6.75
C GLN A 185 0.56 -27.08 -5.57
N ASN A 186 -0.16 -26.89 -4.48
CA ASN A 186 -0.15 -27.75 -3.32
C ASN A 186 -1.11 -28.91 -3.59
N SER A 187 -0.61 -29.98 -4.20
CA SER A 187 -1.43 -31.14 -4.61
C SER A 187 -2.04 -31.89 -3.42
N LYS A 188 -1.46 -31.77 -2.22
CA LYS A 188 -1.96 -32.41 -1.00
C LYS A 188 -2.99 -31.56 -0.25
N ASP A 189 -3.15 -30.30 -0.65
CA ASP A 189 -4.00 -29.32 0.04
C ASP A 189 -3.72 -29.24 1.54
N ASP A 190 -2.43 -29.40 1.88
CA ASP A 190 -1.91 -29.44 3.24
C ASP A 190 -0.93 -28.27 3.44
N TYR A 191 -1.19 -27.46 4.45
CA TYR A 191 -0.44 -26.25 4.77
C TYR A 191 0.99 -26.52 5.27
N LEU A 192 1.30 -27.76 5.67
CA LEU A 192 2.66 -28.19 6.01
C LEU A 192 3.42 -28.79 4.82
N SER A 193 2.74 -29.05 3.71
CA SER A 193 3.36 -29.65 2.54
C SER A 193 3.91 -28.61 1.58
N PHE A 194 5.01 -28.95 0.92
CA PHE A 194 5.57 -28.16 -0.17
C PHE A 194 4.70 -28.25 -1.41
N SER A 195 4.73 -27.21 -2.24
CA SER A 195 4.05 -27.24 -3.53
C SER A 195 4.89 -27.93 -4.60
N ASP A 196 4.16 -28.46 -5.56
CA ASP A 196 4.68 -29.00 -6.80
C ASP A 196 4.81 -27.88 -7.82
N ILE A 197 5.80 -28.01 -8.71
CA ILE A 197 6.06 -27.07 -9.78
C ILE A 197 5.79 -27.78 -11.10
N ASN A 198 4.85 -27.24 -11.87
CA ASN A 198 4.52 -27.72 -13.21
C ASN A 198 4.80 -26.61 -14.22
N VAL A 199 5.13 -26.97 -15.46
CA VAL A 199 5.24 -26.02 -16.56
C VAL A 199 4.02 -26.18 -17.46
N MET A 200 3.37 -25.06 -17.75
CA MET A 200 2.22 -25.03 -18.65
C MET A 200 2.70 -25.18 -20.10
N PRO A 201 1.99 -25.98 -20.94
CA PRO A 201 2.36 -26.13 -22.33
C PRO A 201 2.12 -24.83 -23.10
N HIS A 202 2.89 -24.60 -24.18
CA HIS A 202 2.73 -23.46 -25.10
C HIS A 202 1.50 -23.62 -26.02
N SER A 203 0.36 -23.90 -25.42
CA SER A 203 -0.91 -24.08 -26.11
C SER A 203 -1.61 -22.75 -26.37
N LYS A 204 -2.50 -22.72 -27.38
CA LYS A 204 -3.34 -21.54 -27.66
C LYS A 204 -4.21 -21.14 -26.47
N GLN A 205 -4.62 -22.10 -25.64
CA GLN A 205 -5.42 -21.84 -24.44
C GLN A 205 -4.61 -21.09 -23.39
N VAL A 206 -3.40 -21.57 -23.08
CA VAL A 206 -2.47 -20.92 -22.13
C VAL A 206 -2.11 -19.53 -22.62
N ALA A 207 -1.79 -19.39 -23.92
CA ALA A 207 -1.48 -18.08 -24.50
C ALA A 207 -2.65 -17.09 -24.36
N LYS A 208 -3.89 -17.54 -24.58
CA LYS A 208 -5.08 -16.70 -24.41
C LYS A 208 -5.33 -16.32 -22.94
N GLU A 209 -5.17 -17.27 -22.01
CA GLU A 209 -5.45 -17.04 -20.59
C GLU A 209 -4.50 -16.01 -19.97
N PHE A 210 -3.21 -16.12 -20.31
CA PHE A 210 -2.15 -15.27 -19.76
C PHE A 210 -1.74 -14.12 -20.69
N ASN A 211 -2.52 -13.86 -21.75
CA ASN A 211 -2.25 -12.81 -22.73
C ASN A 211 -0.83 -12.88 -23.35
N VAL A 212 -0.34 -14.09 -23.62
CA VAL A 212 0.97 -14.28 -24.25
C VAL A 212 0.88 -13.86 -25.72
N THR A 213 1.71 -12.88 -26.09
CA THR A 213 1.79 -12.38 -27.48
C THR A 213 2.79 -13.19 -28.30
N LYS A 214 3.90 -13.61 -27.67
CA LYS A 214 4.98 -14.36 -28.31
C LYS A 214 5.69 -15.25 -27.28
N TRP A 215 6.01 -16.48 -27.66
CA TRP A 215 6.88 -17.36 -26.90
C TRP A 215 8.35 -17.11 -27.27
N LEU A 216 9.21 -16.91 -26.28
CA LEU A 216 10.64 -16.58 -26.48
C LEU A 216 11.56 -17.81 -26.44
N GLU A 217 11.12 -18.90 -25.81
CA GLU A 217 11.89 -20.13 -25.61
C GLU A 217 11.05 -21.34 -26.01
N GLU A 218 11.68 -22.52 -26.14
CA GLU A 218 10.95 -23.77 -26.36
C GLU A 218 10.20 -24.21 -25.10
N ALA A 219 9.08 -24.90 -25.26
CA ALA A 219 8.29 -25.38 -24.13
C ALA A 219 9.09 -26.39 -23.30
N ILE A 220 9.16 -26.17 -21.98
CA ILE A 220 9.71 -27.15 -21.04
C ILE A 220 8.60 -28.15 -20.70
N ASP A 221 8.85 -29.43 -20.95
CA ASP A 221 7.95 -30.52 -20.54
C ASP A 221 8.29 -30.97 -19.12
N HIS A 222 7.56 -30.45 -18.14
CA HIS A 222 7.75 -30.80 -16.73
C HIS A 222 6.43 -30.76 -15.96
N ILE A 223 6.01 -31.92 -15.45
CA ILE A 223 4.79 -32.07 -14.65
C ILE A 223 5.11 -32.95 -13.45
N GLU A 224 4.95 -32.40 -12.24
CA GLU A 224 5.12 -33.10 -10.97
C GLU A 224 3.80 -33.64 -10.43
N SER A 225 2.70 -32.93 -10.69
CA SER A 225 1.39 -33.35 -10.22
C SER A 225 0.26 -32.93 -11.16
N THR A 226 -0.75 -33.78 -11.28
CA THR A 226 -1.90 -33.58 -12.18
C THR A 226 -3.22 -33.43 -11.44
N LYS A 227 -3.25 -33.78 -10.15
CA LYS A 227 -4.46 -33.81 -9.32
C LYS A 227 -4.21 -33.11 -8.00
N ILE A 228 -5.24 -32.44 -7.52
CA ILE A 228 -5.28 -31.87 -6.17
C ILE A 228 -6.19 -32.75 -5.32
N ILE A 229 -5.64 -33.31 -4.25
CA ILE A 229 -6.40 -33.96 -3.19
C ILE A 229 -7.08 -32.85 -2.41
N ARG A 230 -8.35 -32.57 -2.73
CA ARG A 230 -9.11 -31.60 -1.94
C ARG A 230 -9.40 -32.17 -0.56
N ARG A 231 -8.80 -31.55 0.45
CA ARG A 231 -9.16 -31.80 1.84
C ARG A 231 -10.64 -31.48 2.04
N LYS A 232 -11.32 -32.11 2.99
CA LYS A 232 -12.76 -31.85 3.28
C LYS A 232 -13.03 -31.58 4.76
N ASP A 233 -12.09 -31.97 5.61
CA ASP A 233 -12.05 -31.79 7.06
C ASP A 233 -11.45 -30.42 7.42
N TYR A 234 -12.08 -29.34 6.94
CA TYR A 234 -11.70 -27.98 7.30
C TYR A 234 -12.91 -27.17 7.75
N GLY A 235 -12.68 -26.25 8.69
CA GLY A 235 -13.70 -25.30 9.15
C GLY A 235 -14.00 -24.19 8.14
N PRO A 236 -15.04 -23.38 8.38
CA PRO A 236 -15.30 -22.20 7.58
C PRO A 236 -14.11 -21.24 7.61
N MET A 237 -13.93 -20.46 6.54
CA MET A 237 -12.88 -19.43 6.46
C MET A 237 -13.10 -18.39 7.56
N LEU A 238 -12.07 -18.16 8.38
CA LEU A 238 -12.13 -17.17 9.45
C LEU A 238 -11.68 -15.79 8.98
N LYS A 239 -10.76 -15.76 8.01
CA LYS A 239 -10.27 -14.52 7.43
C LYS A 239 -11.45 -13.70 6.90
N ARG A 240 -11.65 -12.54 7.50
CA ARG A 240 -12.57 -11.51 7.01
C ARG A 240 -11.75 -10.35 6.49
N ALA A 241 -12.28 -9.69 5.47
CA ALA A 241 -11.68 -8.44 5.04
C ALA A 241 -11.83 -7.39 6.14
N LEU A 242 -10.81 -6.55 6.30
CA LEU A 242 -10.82 -5.47 7.28
C LEU A 242 -11.80 -4.40 6.81
N HIS A 243 -12.87 -4.19 7.57
CA HIS A 243 -13.84 -3.13 7.31
C HIS A 243 -13.19 -1.78 7.62
N MET A 244 -13.01 -0.94 6.60
CA MET A 244 -12.55 0.43 6.79
C MET A 244 -13.74 1.37 6.84
N GLN A 245 -13.98 1.96 8.01
CA GLN A 245 -14.86 3.13 8.10
C GLN A 245 -14.19 4.27 7.33
N THR A 246 -14.71 4.62 6.16
CA THR A 246 -14.30 5.85 5.50
C THR A 246 -14.83 7.01 6.32
N GLY A 247 -13.96 7.63 7.13
CA GLY A 247 -14.26 8.88 7.81
C GLY A 247 -14.50 9.97 6.78
N GLY A 248 -15.76 10.15 6.38
CA GLY A 248 -16.23 11.18 5.47
C GLY A 248 -15.72 10.99 4.04
N VAL A 249 -16.64 10.83 3.09
CA VAL A 249 -16.37 11.11 1.68
C VAL A 249 -15.59 12.42 1.63
N SER A 250 -14.35 12.41 1.15
CA SER A 250 -13.68 13.68 0.89
C SER A 250 -14.55 14.37 -0.14
N LYS A 251 -15.36 15.34 0.29
CA LYS A 251 -16.20 16.10 -0.64
C LYS A 251 -15.28 16.58 -1.75
N PRO A 252 -15.60 16.32 -3.03
CA PRO A 252 -14.75 16.73 -4.12
C PRO A 252 -14.45 18.22 -3.93
N PHE A 253 -13.16 18.55 -4.01
CA PHE A 253 -12.73 19.94 -3.88
C PHE A 253 -13.35 20.73 -5.03
N ILE A 254 -14.24 21.67 -4.70
CA ILE A 254 -14.80 22.60 -5.65
C ILE A 254 -13.78 23.75 -5.77
N PRO A 255 -13.19 24.00 -6.95
CA PRO A 255 -12.30 25.14 -7.15
C PRO A 255 -13.01 26.45 -6.81
N PRO A 256 -12.28 27.48 -6.31
CA PRO A 256 -12.87 28.78 -6.06
C PRO A 256 -13.54 29.31 -7.33
N SER A 257 -14.87 29.27 -7.39
CA SER A 257 -15.63 29.97 -8.43
C SER A 257 -15.52 31.48 -8.18
N GLU A 258 -15.71 32.31 -9.21
CA GLU A 258 -15.68 33.79 -9.09
C GLU A 258 -16.60 34.33 -7.97
N ASN A 259 -17.61 33.54 -7.58
CA ASN A 259 -18.59 33.85 -6.53
C ASN A 259 -18.23 33.33 -5.13
N GLN A 260 -17.07 32.69 -4.94
CA GLN A 260 -16.68 32.14 -3.64
C GLN A 260 -16.23 33.25 -2.65
N MET A 261 -16.73 33.19 -1.42
CA MET A 261 -16.34 34.11 -0.35
C MET A 261 -14.91 33.77 0.11
N LEU A 262 -13.95 34.63 -0.23
CA LEU A 262 -12.53 34.46 0.13
C LEU A 262 -12.17 35.29 1.36
N LEU A 263 -11.24 34.77 2.18
CA LEU A 263 -10.82 35.40 3.43
C LEU A 263 -10.37 36.86 3.24
N GLY A 264 -9.65 37.17 2.16
CA GLY A 264 -9.19 38.54 1.87
C GLY A 264 -10.31 39.57 1.71
N ARG A 265 -11.56 39.17 1.47
CA ARG A 265 -12.71 40.10 1.45
C ARG A 265 -13.16 40.51 2.85
N PHE A 266 -12.82 39.72 3.87
CA PHE A 266 -13.37 39.80 5.23
C PHE A 266 -12.33 40.18 6.28
N ALA A 267 -11.04 40.13 5.94
CA ALA A 267 -9.96 40.44 6.84
C ALA A 267 -8.83 41.19 6.15
N THR A 268 -8.17 42.05 6.90
CA THR A 268 -6.87 42.60 6.55
C THR A 268 -5.82 41.57 6.92
N ILE A 269 -5.00 41.17 5.95
CA ILE A 269 -3.96 40.16 6.11
C ILE A 269 -2.62 40.82 5.81
N GLU A 270 -1.70 40.78 6.76
CA GLU A 270 -0.34 41.24 6.56
C GLU A 270 0.67 40.32 7.23
N ARG A 271 1.92 40.36 6.77
CA ARG A 271 3.02 39.74 7.50
C ARG A 271 3.29 40.53 8.78
N ALA A 272 3.55 39.82 9.88
CA ALA A 272 3.93 40.45 11.13
C ALA A 272 5.16 41.37 10.93
N LYS A 273 5.10 42.56 11.54
CA LYS A 273 6.11 43.63 11.40
C LYS A 273 6.81 43.80 12.73
N ALA A 274 8.13 43.97 12.70
CA ALA A 274 8.92 44.19 13.91
C ALA A 274 8.40 45.42 14.67
N LYS A 275 8.30 45.32 16.01
CA LYS A 275 7.83 46.38 16.91
C LYS A 275 6.39 46.85 16.68
N LYS A 276 5.58 46.12 15.90
CA LYS A 276 4.14 46.40 15.76
C LYS A 276 3.35 45.59 16.77
N VAL A 277 2.54 46.28 17.57
CA VAL A 277 1.59 45.66 18.49
C VAL A 277 0.29 45.35 17.75
N TYR A 278 -0.09 44.08 17.75
CA TYR A 278 -1.36 43.60 17.22
C TYR A 278 -2.39 43.51 18.34
N PRO A 279 -3.65 43.90 18.10
CA PRO A 279 -4.71 43.88 19.11
C PRO A 279 -5.13 42.45 19.46
N LYS A 280 -5.67 42.28 20.68
CA LYS A 280 -6.39 41.08 21.12
C LYS A 280 -7.41 40.65 20.06
N GLY A 281 -7.48 39.35 19.78
CA GLY A 281 -8.35 38.77 18.76
C GLY A 281 -7.73 38.68 17.36
N THR A 282 -6.51 39.20 17.14
CA THR A 282 -5.78 38.98 15.88
C THR A 282 -5.48 37.49 15.70
N VAL A 283 -5.82 36.93 14.55
CA VAL A 283 -5.51 35.54 14.19
C VAL A 283 -4.14 35.48 13.55
N VAL A 284 -3.31 34.52 13.98
CA VAL A 284 -1.94 34.34 13.49
C VAL A 284 -1.79 32.98 12.81
N ILE A 285 -1.18 32.97 11.63
CA ILE A 285 -0.84 31.75 10.89
C ILE A 285 0.66 31.73 10.68
N GLN A 286 1.33 30.65 11.10
CA GLN A 286 2.76 30.49 10.82
C GLN A 286 2.96 30.29 9.30
N ILE A 287 3.82 31.11 8.68
CA ILE A 287 4.10 31.10 7.23
C ILE A 287 5.50 30.61 6.85
N SER A 288 6.42 30.54 7.82
CA SER A 288 7.81 30.08 7.61
C SER A 288 8.17 28.90 8.51
N ALA A 289 8.84 27.89 7.94
CA ALA A 289 9.35 26.68 8.62
C ALA A 289 8.31 25.92 9.46
N THR A 290 7.19 25.52 8.84
CA THR A 290 5.93 25.35 9.58
C THR A 290 5.59 23.92 10.04
N ARG A 291 5.28 23.76 11.33
CA ARG A 291 4.29 22.77 11.83
C ARG A 291 2.84 23.24 11.60
N GLY A 292 2.66 24.46 11.12
CA GLY A 292 1.38 24.99 10.66
C GLY A 292 0.45 25.50 11.72
N GLN A 293 1.02 26.01 12.80
CA GLN A 293 0.26 26.48 13.94
C GLN A 293 -0.56 27.73 13.55
N CYS A 294 -1.87 27.64 13.82
CA CYS A 294 -2.81 28.73 13.76
C CYS A 294 -3.28 29.05 15.18
N GLY A 295 -3.29 30.32 15.55
CA GLY A 295 -3.68 30.78 16.87
C GLY A 295 -4.45 32.09 16.82
N MET A 296 -5.00 32.51 17.96
CA MET A 296 -5.63 33.81 18.15
C MET A 296 -5.01 34.47 19.38
N LEU A 297 -4.67 35.75 19.28
CA LEU A 297 -4.11 36.50 20.40
C LEU A 297 -5.15 36.70 21.50
N THR A 298 -4.83 36.29 22.73
CA THR A 298 -5.68 36.49 23.92
C THR A 298 -5.49 37.85 24.58
N SER A 299 -4.39 38.54 24.28
CA SER A 299 -4.05 39.91 24.67
C SER A 299 -3.35 40.64 23.52
N SER A 300 -3.34 41.97 23.55
CA SER A 300 -2.59 42.75 22.56
C SER A 300 -1.08 42.59 22.78
N GLY A 301 -0.30 42.42 21.71
CA GLY A 301 1.13 42.17 21.81
C GLY A 301 1.85 42.12 20.47
N GLU A 302 3.18 42.03 20.52
CA GLU A 302 4.01 41.85 19.33
C GLU A 302 3.94 40.41 18.82
N VAL A 303 4.04 40.26 17.49
CA VAL A 303 4.01 38.95 16.81
C VAL A 303 5.30 38.78 16.01
N GLY A 304 5.90 37.60 16.07
CA GLY A 304 7.13 37.28 15.34
C GLY A 304 6.93 37.30 13.81
N SER A 305 7.97 37.69 13.07
CA SER A 305 7.97 37.88 11.61
C SER A 305 7.70 36.59 10.78
N GLN A 306 7.70 35.43 11.43
CA GLN A 306 7.33 34.13 10.87
C GLN A 306 5.82 33.90 10.78
N TYR A 307 5.00 34.84 11.26
CA TYR A 307 3.54 34.76 11.21
C TYR A 307 2.93 35.77 10.24
N ALA A 308 1.82 35.37 9.62
CA ALA A 308 0.84 36.28 9.04
C ALA A 308 -0.21 36.63 10.10
N CYS A 309 -0.55 37.90 10.20
CA CYS A 309 -1.57 38.44 11.09
C CYS A 309 -2.83 38.74 10.28
N ILE A 310 -3.97 38.25 10.79
CA ILE A 310 -5.29 38.35 10.18
C ILE A 310 -6.18 39.12 11.15
N GLN A 311 -6.67 40.27 10.69
CA GLN A 311 -7.58 41.13 11.44
C GLN A 311 -8.90 41.19 10.70
N PHE A 312 -9.94 40.62 11.29
CA PHE A 312 -11.27 40.62 10.70
C PHE A 312 -11.89 42.02 10.72
N LYS A 313 -12.74 42.30 9.74
CA LYS A 313 -13.55 43.52 9.71
C LYS A 313 -14.52 43.56 10.92
N PRO A 314 -14.99 44.75 11.35
CA PRO A 314 -15.74 44.91 12.61
C PRO A 314 -17.01 44.06 12.75
N TYR A 315 -17.64 43.69 11.63
CA TYR A 315 -18.85 42.87 11.60
C TYR A 315 -18.58 41.36 11.68
N ILE A 316 -17.32 40.92 11.77
CA ILE A 316 -16.97 39.52 12.00
C ILE A 316 -16.31 39.41 13.36
N ASP A 317 -16.97 38.68 14.25
CA ASP A 317 -16.40 38.31 15.53
C ASP A 317 -15.09 37.51 15.32
N SER A 318 -14.01 37.96 15.98
CA SER A 318 -12.68 37.41 15.80
C SER A 318 -12.58 35.92 16.20
N PHE A 319 -13.36 35.49 17.20
CA PHE A 319 -13.38 34.08 17.61
C PHE A 319 -14.07 33.22 16.54
N THR A 320 -15.18 33.68 16.00
CA THR A 320 -15.91 33.03 14.91
C THR A 320 -15.04 32.93 13.66
N GLY A 321 -14.35 34.02 13.30
CA GLY A 321 -13.42 34.04 12.19
C GLY A 321 -12.24 33.09 12.39
N TRP A 322 -11.65 33.07 13.60
CA TRP A 322 -10.60 32.13 13.98
C TRP A 322 -11.04 30.67 13.85
N MET A 323 -12.22 30.32 14.36
CA MET A 323 -12.76 28.96 14.27
C MET A 323 -12.89 28.50 12.82
N LYS A 324 -13.36 29.39 11.94
CA LYS A 324 -13.49 29.08 10.52
C LYS A 324 -12.12 28.92 9.84
N VAL A 325 -11.19 29.85 10.10
CA VAL A 325 -9.82 29.75 9.58
C VAL A 325 -9.12 28.47 10.07
N LYS A 326 -9.27 28.11 11.34
CA LYS A 326 -8.73 26.88 11.94
C LYS A 326 -9.26 25.60 11.26
N GLN A 327 -10.51 25.59 10.83
CA GLN A 327 -11.10 24.45 10.10
C GLN A 327 -10.56 24.32 8.68
N GLU A 328 -10.32 25.43 7.98
CA GLU A 328 -9.96 25.43 6.55
C GLU A 328 -8.45 25.34 6.30
N ILE A 329 -7.62 25.86 7.21
CA ILE A 329 -6.14 25.87 7.06
C ILE A 329 -5.54 24.50 6.74
N PRO A 330 -5.88 23.39 7.44
CA PRO A 330 -5.27 22.09 7.15
C PRO A 330 -5.53 21.63 5.71
N ARG A 331 -6.79 21.76 5.25
CA ARG A 331 -7.20 21.39 3.89
C ARG A 331 -6.55 22.27 2.84
N TRP A 332 -6.46 23.57 3.12
CA TRP A 332 -5.86 24.54 2.23
C TRP A 332 -4.34 24.33 2.09
N ARG A 333 -3.65 24.05 3.19
CA ARG A 333 -2.19 23.78 3.21
C ARG A 333 -1.79 22.60 2.34
N HIS A 334 -2.51 21.47 2.43
CA HIS A 334 -2.22 20.29 1.61
C HIS A 334 -2.19 20.57 0.11
N LYS A 335 -2.88 21.62 -0.35
CA LYS A 335 -3.01 21.96 -1.78
C LYS A 335 -2.07 23.06 -2.25
N TYR A 336 -1.85 24.10 -1.44
CA TYR A 336 -1.15 25.33 -1.87
C TYR A 336 0.24 25.50 -1.22
N GLN A 337 0.68 24.55 -0.41
CA GLN A 337 2.01 24.60 0.17
C GLN A 337 3.08 24.19 -0.87
N GLU A 338 3.78 25.17 -1.43
CA GLU A 338 4.98 24.98 -2.23
C GLU A 338 6.20 24.83 -1.29
N GLY A 339 6.53 23.59 -0.89
CA GLY A 339 7.67 23.32 -0.02
C GLY A 339 7.43 23.66 1.46
N LEU A 340 8.36 24.36 2.13
CA LEU A 340 8.28 24.65 3.58
C LEU A 340 7.56 25.97 3.94
N ASN A 341 7.23 26.79 2.94
CA ASN A 341 6.74 28.16 3.12
C ASN A 341 5.36 28.39 2.49
N ILE A 342 4.60 29.32 3.04
CA ILE A 342 3.30 29.77 2.50
C ILE A 342 3.43 31.22 2.04
N LYS A 343 3.03 31.51 0.79
CA LYS A 343 2.99 32.88 0.27
C LYS A 343 1.82 33.64 0.93
N LEU A 344 2.03 34.90 1.29
CA LEU A 344 1.03 35.73 1.95
C LEU A 344 -0.23 35.92 1.08
N GLU A 345 -0.04 36.10 -0.23
CA GLU A 345 -1.11 36.28 -1.22
C GLU A 345 -2.07 35.09 -1.29
N ASP A 346 -1.56 33.91 -1.00
CA ASP A 346 -2.34 32.68 -1.05
C ASP A 346 -3.26 32.57 0.17
N ILE A 347 -2.88 33.13 1.33
CA ILE A 347 -3.74 33.19 2.53
C ILE A 347 -5.04 33.96 2.24
N CYS A 348 -4.97 35.01 1.42
CA CYS A 348 -6.16 35.76 1.01
C CYS A 348 -7.18 34.89 0.25
N LYS A 349 -6.73 33.80 -0.39
CA LYS A 349 -7.53 32.86 -1.19
C LYS A 349 -8.10 31.71 -0.37
N ILE A 350 -7.93 31.70 0.96
CA ILE A 350 -8.56 30.70 1.83
C ILE A 350 -10.09 30.83 1.71
N PRO A 351 -10.81 29.73 1.40
CA PRO A 351 -12.27 29.71 1.42
C PRO A 351 -12.82 30.14 2.78
N PHE A 352 -13.73 31.11 2.78
CA PHE A 352 -14.28 31.71 3.98
C PHE A 352 -15.79 31.91 3.85
N ASN A 353 -16.49 30.79 3.66
CA ASN A 353 -17.95 30.76 3.64
C ASN A 353 -18.47 30.80 5.07
N ILE A 354 -18.99 31.96 5.48
CA ILE A 354 -19.66 32.13 6.77
C ILE A 354 -21.18 32.26 6.53
N PRO A 355 -22.04 31.52 7.25
CA PRO A 355 -23.47 31.79 7.29
C PRO A 355 -23.79 33.26 7.60
N ILE A 356 -24.80 33.85 6.95
CA ILE A 356 -25.15 35.29 7.09
C ILE A 356 -25.43 35.68 8.55
N ASN A 357 -26.00 34.77 9.35
CA ASN A 357 -26.27 34.98 10.77
C ASN A 357 -25.01 35.09 11.65
N TRP A 358 -23.81 34.81 11.12
CA TRP A 358 -22.53 34.95 11.81
C TRP A 358 -21.78 36.25 11.43
N LEU A 359 -22.35 37.07 10.53
CA LEU A 359 -21.86 38.40 10.15
C LEU A 359 -22.39 39.52 11.06
N LEU A 360 -23.12 39.16 12.12
CA LEU A 360 -23.66 40.08 13.10
C LEU A 360 -22.86 39.99 14.40
N PRO A 361 -22.65 41.10 15.13
CA PRO A 361 -22.03 41.07 16.47
C PRO A 361 -22.72 40.05 17.38
N PHE A 362 -21.96 39.43 18.28
CA PHE A 362 -22.47 38.36 19.17
C PHE A 362 -23.74 38.78 19.93
N GLU A 363 -23.81 40.02 20.41
CA GLU A 363 -24.99 40.58 21.09
C GLU A 363 -26.24 40.60 20.20
N GLU A 364 -26.06 40.90 18.92
CA GLU A 364 -27.15 40.94 17.94
C GLU A 364 -27.58 39.53 17.51
N GLN A 365 -26.64 38.57 17.49
CA GLN A 365 -26.97 37.16 17.34
C GLN A 365 -27.81 36.62 18.51
N GLN A 366 -27.49 37.03 19.75
CA GLN A 366 -28.27 36.65 20.94
C GLN A 366 -29.67 37.30 20.92
N ARG A 367 -29.78 38.56 20.49
CA ARG A 367 -31.07 39.22 20.30
C ARG A 367 -31.96 38.46 19.31
N LEU A 368 -31.42 38.12 18.13
CA LEU A 368 -32.15 37.40 17.08
C LEU A 368 -32.54 35.97 17.49
N LYS A 369 -31.71 35.28 18.29
CA LYS A 369 -32.06 33.96 18.83
C LYS A 369 -33.24 34.03 19.80
N LYS A 370 -33.31 35.06 20.65
CA LYS A 370 -34.46 35.34 21.52
C LYS A 370 -35.71 35.70 20.72
N GLU A 371 -35.60 36.61 19.75
CA GLU A 371 -36.72 37.04 18.90
C GLU A 371 -37.31 35.88 18.07
N ARG A 372 -36.50 34.90 17.69
CA ARG A 372 -36.92 33.73 16.91
C ARG A 372 -37.25 32.49 17.75
N GLY A 373 -37.24 32.59 19.08
CA GLY A 373 -37.65 31.51 19.98
C GLY A 373 -36.71 30.30 20.04
N TYR A 374 -35.42 30.49 19.77
CA TYR A 374 -34.41 29.41 19.84
C TYR A 374 -33.72 29.30 21.21
N VAL A 375 -34.21 30.01 22.23
CA VAL A 375 -33.74 29.95 23.63
C VAL A 375 -34.93 29.76 24.55
#